data_AF-A0A2X1A5V0-F1
#
_entry.id   AF-A0A2X1A5V0-F1
#
_cell.length_a   1.000
_cell.length_b   1.000
_cell.length_c   1.000
_cell.angle_alpha   90.00
_cell.angle_beta   90.00
_cell.angle_gamma   90.00
#
_symmetry.space_group_name_H-M   'P 1'
#
loop_
_entity.id
_entity.type
_entity.pdbx_description
1 polymer ?
#
loop_
_entity_poly.entity_id
_entity_poly.type
_entity_poly.pdbx_seq_one_letter_code
_entity_poly.pdbx_strand_id
1 'polypeptide(L)'
;MGKIILPFLCMLLLFPTATSGSEPEGLKCPNPDVLMKTTEKDKDEFSQALADIIPKVYGSSPDYQEWQIEVIKPMPILTGMEENYYKMAVNFCGENVANHSWFVRLRFPRLLPAQSASLGELYIVKETNSKWIHWFQYH
;
A
#
# COMPACT_ATOMS: atom_id res chain seq x y z
N MET A 1 17.54 -14.33 -66.61
CA MET A 1 17.88 -15.30 -65.52
C MET A 1 17.80 -14.55 -64.19
N GLY A 2 17.20 -15.19 -63.20
CA GLY A 2 16.44 -14.57 -62.10
C GLY A 2 17.22 -13.72 -61.11
N LYS A 3 16.57 -12.64 -60.64
CA LYS A 3 16.98 -11.83 -59.49
C LYS A 3 16.56 -12.57 -58.21
N ILE A 4 17.53 -12.85 -57.34
CA ILE A 4 17.31 -13.41 -56.00
C ILE A 4 16.74 -12.29 -55.13
N ILE A 5 15.50 -12.45 -54.65
CA ILE A 5 14.85 -11.53 -53.73
C ILE A 5 14.95 -12.11 -52.31
N LEU A 6 15.56 -11.31 -51.45
CA LEU A 6 15.83 -11.46 -50.02
C LEU A 6 14.55 -11.74 -49.19
N PRO A 7 14.53 -12.73 -48.28
CA PRO A 7 13.48 -12.84 -47.28
C PRO A 7 13.93 -12.09 -46.01
N PHE A 8 13.59 -10.81 -45.90
CA PHE A 8 13.78 -10.00 -44.69
C PHE A 8 12.44 -9.42 -44.27
N LEU A 9 11.49 -10.27 -43.84
CA LEU A 9 10.16 -9.79 -43.44
C LEU A 9 9.44 -10.63 -42.36
N CYS A 10 10.16 -11.29 -41.46
CA CYS A 10 9.54 -12.04 -40.36
C CYS A 10 10.20 -11.78 -39.00
N MET A 11 10.52 -10.52 -38.67
CA MET A 11 11.07 -10.18 -37.35
C MET A 11 10.52 -8.84 -36.83
N LEU A 12 9.20 -8.68 -36.80
CA LEU A 12 8.57 -7.44 -36.31
C LEU A 12 7.34 -7.63 -35.38
N LEU A 13 7.06 -8.84 -34.90
CA LEU A 13 5.85 -9.11 -34.09
C LEU A 13 6.13 -9.81 -32.76
N LEU A 14 7.17 -9.38 -32.03
CA LEU A 14 7.38 -9.78 -30.63
C LEU A 14 7.69 -8.54 -29.77
N PHE A 15 6.86 -7.51 -29.89
CA PHE A 15 6.82 -6.49 -28.83
C PHE A 15 5.78 -6.95 -27.82
N PRO A 16 6.16 -7.29 -26.57
CA PRO A 16 5.18 -7.49 -25.52
C PRO A 16 4.46 -6.16 -25.33
N THR A 17 3.18 -6.11 -25.71
CA THR A 17 2.30 -5.03 -25.31
C THR A 17 2.19 -5.11 -23.79
N ALA A 18 2.80 -4.17 -23.08
CA ALA A 18 2.59 -4.01 -21.66
C ALA A 18 1.08 -3.83 -21.43
N THR A 19 0.42 -4.86 -20.91
CA THR A 19 -0.96 -4.74 -20.45
C THR A 19 -0.88 -3.93 -19.16
N SER A 20 -1.30 -2.66 -19.20
CA SER A 20 -1.48 -1.89 -17.98
C SER A 20 -2.66 -2.51 -17.24
N GLY A 21 -2.39 -3.27 -16.18
CA GLY A 21 -3.44 -3.68 -15.24
C GLY A 21 -4.14 -2.43 -14.69
N SER A 22 -5.45 -2.53 -14.44
CA SER A 22 -6.18 -1.46 -13.76
C SER A 22 -5.58 -1.18 -12.39
N GLU A 23 -5.52 0.08 -11.99
CA GLU A 23 -5.09 0.47 -10.64
C GLU A 23 -5.99 -0.22 -9.58
N PRO A 24 -5.43 -0.65 -8.44
CA PRO A 24 -6.21 -1.19 -7.34
C PRO A 24 -7.28 -0.19 -6.87
N GLU A 25 -8.46 -0.69 -6.52
CA GLU A 25 -9.52 0.14 -5.97
C GLU A 25 -9.05 0.85 -4.68
N GLY A 26 -9.41 2.13 -4.53
CA GLY A 26 -9.08 2.90 -3.34
C GLY A 26 -7.64 3.41 -3.25
N LEU A 27 -6.76 3.06 -4.21
CA LEU A 27 -5.39 3.58 -4.26
C LEU A 27 -5.39 5.10 -4.50
N LYS A 28 -4.78 5.86 -3.60
CA LYS A 28 -4.63 7.32 -3.72
C LYS A 28 -3.22 7.75 -3.33
N CYS A 29 -2.29 7.74 -4.28
CA CYS A 29 -0.91 8.13 -3.99
C CYS A 29 -0.82 9.57 -3.44
N PRO A 30 -0.25 9.77 -2.23
CA PRO A 30 -0.11 11.09 -1.65
C PRO A 30 0.99 11.88 -2.36
N ASN A 31 0.89 13.22 -2.31
CA ASN A 31 1.92 14.08 -2.88
C ASN A 31 3.19 14.02 -2.01
N PRO A 32 4.35 13.56 -2.54
CA PRO A 32 5.59 13.44 -1.77
C PRO A 32 6.10 14.78 -1.22
N ASP A 33 5.79 15.91 -1.87
CA ASP A 33 6.29 17.24 -1.47
C ASP A 33 5.69 17.75 -0.16
N VAL A 34 4.60 17.13 0.31
CA VAL A 34 3.90 17.50 1.54
C VAL A 34 3.98 16.43 2.62
N LEU A 35 4.87 15.43 2.47
CA LEU A 35 5.04 14.37 3.47
C LEU A 35 6.05 14.76 4.54
N MET A 36 5.72 14.45 5.79
CA MET A 36 6.66 14.56 6.91
C MET A 36 7.45 13.26 7.06
N LYS A 37 8.76 13.40 7.25
CA LYS A 37 9.58 12.28 7.68
C LYS A 37 9.27 11.92 9.12
N THR A 38 8.85 10.68 9.34
CA THR A 38 8.56 10.11 10.66
C THR A 38 9.52 8.97 10.98
N THR A 39 9.61 8.60 12.25
CA THR A 39 10.46 7.53 12.78
C THR A 39 9.70 6.72 13.83
N GLU A 40 10.31 5.65 14.35
CA GLU A 40 9.70 4.87 15.44
C GLU A 40 9.33 5.71 16.69
N LYS A 41 9.94 6.89 16.88
CA LYS A 41 9.60 7.81 17.98
C LYS A 41 8.19 8.37 17.86
N ASP A 42 7.61 8.40 16.66
CA ASP A 42 6.27 8.91 16.38
C ASP A 42 5.18 7.84 16.56
N LYS A 43 5.56 6.60 16.94
CA LYS A 43 4.65 5.44 17.01
C LYS A 43 3.49 5.64 17.98
N ASP A 44 3.71 6.27 19.14
CA ASP A 44 2.65 6.46 20.14
C ASP A 44 1.61 7.47 19.64
N GLU A 45 2.07 8.58 19.05
CA GLU A 45 1.19 9.56 18.40
C GLU A 45 0.41 8.91 17.25
N PHE A 46 1.09 8.12 16.41
CA PHE A 46 0.44 7.44 15.31
C PHE A 46 -0.59 6.40 15.79
N SER A 47 -0.28 5.64 16.84
CA SER A 47 -1.20 4.66 17.43
C SER A 47 -2.48 5.32 17.95
N GLN A 48 -2.39 6.52 18.51
CA GLN A 48 -3.55 7.32 18.93
C GLN A 48 -4.39 7.79 17.74
N ALA A 49 -3.73 8.22 16.65
CA ALA A 49 -4.42 8.66 15.44
C ALA A 49 -5.25 7.55 14.78
N LEU A 50 -4.91 6.27 15.01
CA LEU A 50 -5.69 5.15 14.47
C LEU A 50 -7.14 5.13 14.98
N ALA A 51 -7.41 5.62 16.20
CA ALA A 51 -8.77 5.73 16.72
C ALA A 51 -9.69 6.57 15.81
N ASP A 52 -9.14 7.57 15.13
CA ASP A 52 -9.85 8.41 14.17
C ASP A 52 -9.80 7.88 12.73
N ILE A 53 -8.76 7.14 12.37
CA ILE A 53 -8.55 6.62 11.01
C ILE A 53 -9.41 5.37 10.77
N ILE A 54 -9.40 4.40 11.68
CA ILE A 54 -10.05 3.09 11.47
C ILE A 54 -11.55 3.24 11.19
N PRO A 55 -12.34 4.02 11.96
CA PRO A 55 -13.76 4.19 11.68
C PRO A 55 -14.04 4.90 10.35
N LYS A 56 -13.12 5.74 9.85
CA LYS A 56 -13.28 6.41 8.55
C LYS A 56 -13.01 5.47 7.38
N VAL A 57 -12.09 4.52 7.56
CA VAL A 57 -11.72 3.53 6.53
C VAL A 57 -12.75 2.40 6.48
N TYR A 58 -13.06 1.80 7.62
CA TYR A 58 -13.91 0.62 7.72
C TYR A 58 -15.40 0.93 7.98
N GLY A 59 -15.72 2.20 8.24
CA GLY A 59 -17.07 2.64 8.54
C GLY A 59 -17.55 2.26 9.94
N SER A 60 -18.87 2.28 10.13
CA SER A 60 -19.52 2.09 11.43
C SER A 60 -20.06 0.68 11.67
N SER A 61 -19.74 -0.29 10.79
CA SER A 61 -20.19 -1.68 10.97
C SER A 61 -19.70 -2.22 12.32
N PRO A 62 -20.56 -2.90 13.11
CA PRO A 62 -20.15 -3.55 14.35
C PRO A 62 -18.94 -4.47 14.20
N ASP A 63 -18.75 -5.06 13.02
CA ASP A 63 -17.65 -5.98 12.72
C ASP A 63 -16.26 -5.34 12.87
N TYR A 64 -16.15 -4.03 12.65
CA TYR A 64 -14.89 -3.29 12.67
C TYR A 64 -14.74 -2.39 13.90
N GLN A 65 -15.72 -2.37 14.81
CA GLN A 65 -15.69 -1.51 16.01
C GLN A 65 -14.67 -1.99 17.05
N GLU A 66 -14.34 -3.28 17.04
CA GLU A 66 -13.28 -3.84 17.87
C GLU A 66 -12.11 -4.24 16.99
N TRP A 67 -10.93 -3.73 17.32
CA TRP A 67 -9.71 -4.04 16.60
C TRP A 67 -8.49 -4.05 17.52
N GLN A 68 -7.47 -4.79 17.10
CA GLN A 68 -6.18 -4.90 17.79
C GLN A 68 -5.07 -4.65 16.78
N ILE A 69 -4.01 -3.97 17.20
CA ILE A 69 -2.82 -3.76 16.35
C ILE A 69 -1.95 -5.01 16.43
N GLU A 70 -1.74 -5.68 15.29
CA GLU A 70 -0.75 -6.76 15.17
C GLU A 70 0.62 -6.21 14.73
N VAL A 71 0.61 -5.25 13.80
CA VAL A 71 1.83 -4.63 13.27
C VAL A 71 1.60 -3.12 13.15
N ILE A 72 2.61 -2.34 13.55
CA ILE A 72 2.67 -0.89 13.33
C ILE A 72 4.13 -0.47 13.25
N LYS A 73 4.60 -0.17 12.03
CA LYS A 73 6.01 0.18 11.77
C LYS A 73 6.15 1.12 10.57
N PRO A 74 7.18 1.99 10.55
CA PRO A 74 7.62 2.64 9.32
C PRO A 74 8.01 1.58 8.28
N MET A 75 7.61 1.77 7.03
CA MET A 75 7.84 0.77 5.99
C MET A 75 9.32 0.48 5.69
N PRO A 76 10.25 1.46 5.72
CA PRO A 76 11.68 1.21 5.45
C PRO A 76 12.36 0.25 6.41
N ILE A 77 11.75 -0.02 7.57
CA ILE A 77 12.29 -0.93 8.58
C ILE A 77 11.50 -2.24 8.69
N LEU A 78 10.56 -2.50 7.78
CA LEU A 78 9.88 -3.79 7.70
C LEU A 78 10.88 -4.88 7.32
N THR A 79 10.74 -6.05 7.92
CA THR A 79 11.64 -7.18 7.73
C THR A 79 10.85 -8.48 7.58
N GLY A 80 11.52 -9.51 7.05
CA GLY A 80 10.87 -10.82 6.82
C GLY A 80 9.75 -10.72 5.78
N MET A 81 8.63 -11.38 6.05
CA MET A 81 7.47 -11.40 5.13
C MET A 81 6.84 -10.02 4.92
N GLU A 82 6.99 -9.11 5.89
CA GLU A 82 6.38 -7.78 5.85
C GLU A 82 7.07 -6.84 4.85
N GLU A 83 8.31 -7.14 4.45
CA GLU A 83 9.06 -6.37 3.45
C GLU A 83 8.31 -6.31 2.10
N ASN A 84 7.47 -7.30 1.81
CA ASN A 84 6.63 -7.31 0.61
C ASN A 84 5.64 -6.14 0.56
N TYR A 85 5.17 -5.64 1.72
CA TYR A 85 4.30 -4.47 1.77
C TYR A 85 5.06 -3.19 1.44
N TYR A 86 6.33 -3.06 1.85
CA TYR A 86 7.18 -1.95 1.38
C TYR A 86 7.37 -1.99 -0.14
N LYS A 87 7.69 -3.16 -0.69
CA LYS A 87 7.82 -3.35 -2.16
C LYS A 87 6.53 -3.01 -2.89
N MET A 88 5.38 -3.36 -2.32
CA MET A 88 4.08 -2.97 -2.86
C MET A 88 3.89 -1.45 -2.86
N ALA A 89 4.25 -0.76 -1.78
CA ALA A 89 4.20 0.70 -1.73
C ALA A 89 5.11 1.36 -2.77
N VAL A 90 6.34 0.84 -2.94
CA VAL A 90 7.28 1.32 -3.97
C VAL A 90 6.67 1.14 -5.37
N ASN A 91 6.07 -0.01 -5.64
CA ASN A 91 5.46 -0.28 -6.94
C ASN A 91 4.23 0.58 -7.23
N PHE A 92 3.43 0.92 -6.21
CA PHE A 92 2.20 1.70 -6.38
C PHE A 92 2.46 3.21 -6.45
N CYS A 93 3.25 3.76 -5.53
CA CYS A 93 3.39 5.22 -5.37
C CYS A 93 4.85 5.69 -5.37
N GLY A 94 5.79 4.81 -5.68
CA GLY A 94 7.21 5.13 -5.74
C GLY A 94 7.91 5.12 -4.38
N GLU A 95 9.24 5.09 -4.44
CA GLU A 95 10.11 4.98 -3.26
C GLU A 95 9.95 6.14 -2.28
N ASN A 96 9.69 7.35 -2.77
CA ASN A 96 9.54 8.51 -1.89
C ASN A 96 8.31 8.37 -0.97
N VAL A 97 7.14 8.00 -1.52
CA VAL A 97 5.94 7.73 -0.71
C VAL A 97 6.17 6.55 0.21
N ALA A 98 6.75 5.46 -0.29
CA ALA A 98 7.04 4.27 0.51
C ALA A 98 7.94 4.59 1.72
N ASN A 99 8.96 5.43 1.53
CA ASN A 99 9.89 5.84 2.58
C ASN A 99 9.27 6.72 3.68
N HIS A 100 8.15 7.38 3.39
CA HIS A 100 7.38 8.19 4.34
C HIS A 100 6.16 7.43 4.91
N SER A 101 5.92 6.21 4.45
CA SER A 101 4.75 5.44 4.83
C SER A 101 4.98 4.57 6.06
N TRP A 102 3.90 4.33 6.77
CA TRP A 102 3.76 3.33 7.80
C TRP A 102 2.86 2.21 7.32
N PHE A 103 3.20 1.00 7.74
CA PHE A 103 2.37 -0.18 7.58
C PHE A 103 1.69 -0.49 8.90
N VAL A 104 0.37 -0.72 8.83
CA VAL A 104 -0.43 -1.15 9.97
C VAL A 104 -1.18 -2.42 9.58
N ARG A 105 -1.07 -3.46 10.42
CA ARG A 105 -1.94 -4.63 10.36
C ARG A 105 -2.81 -4.65 11.60
N LEU A 106 -4.10 -4.76 11.37
CA LEU A 106 -5.14 -4.89 12.38
C LEU A 106 -5.71 -6.30 12.38
N ARG A 107 -6.18 -6.71 13.55
CA ARG A 107 -7.06 -7.86 13.75
C ARG A 107 -8.44 -7.36 14.16
N PHE A 108 -9.49 -7.79 13.47
CA PHE A 108 -10.89 -7.56 13.84
C PHE A 108 -11.46 -8.83 14.50
N PRO A 109 -11.57 -8.89 15.85
CA PRO A 109 -11.93 -10.11 16.55
C PRO A 109 -13.33 -10.65 16.19
N ARG A 110 -14.27 -9.76 15.84
CA ARG A 110 -15.65 -10.12 15.49
C ARG A 110 -15.77 -10.88 14.17
N LEU A 111 -14.75 -10.79 13.31
CA LEU A 111 -14.67 -11.48 12.03
C LEU A 111 -13.89 -12.81 12.14
N LEU A 112 -13.42 -13.19 13.33
CA LEU A 112 -12.82 -14.51 13.54
C LEU A 112 -13.89 -15.62 13.45
N PRO A 113 -13.52 -16.81 12.93
CA PRO A 113 -12.19 -17.26 12.52
C PRO A 113 -11.89 -17.03 11.03
N ALA A 114 -12.59 -16.12 10.33
CA ALA A 114 -12.32 -15.85 8.93
C ALA A 114 -10.96 -15.14 8.78
N GLN A 115 -9.91 -15.90 8.46
CA GLN A 115 -8.53 -15.42 8.51
C GLN A 115 -8.28 -14.17 7.66
N SER A 116 -8.81 -14.15 6.43
CA SER A 116 -8.65 -13.00 5.52
C SER A 116 -9.53 -11.81 5.91
N ALA A 117 -10.80 -12.05 6.24
CA ALA A 117 -11.74 -10.98 6.57
C ALA A 117 -11.46 -10.32 7.93
N SER A 118 -10.85 -11.06 8.86
CA SER A 118 -10.45 -10.54 10.18
C SER A 118 -9.16 -9.73 10.16
N LEU A 119 -8.52 -9.53 9.01
CA LEU A 119 -7.35 -8.68 8.86
C LEU A 119 -7.73 -7.34 8.24
N GLY A 120 -7.04 -6.28 8.66
CA GLY A 120 -7.06 -4.99 7.99
C GLY A 120 -5.64 -4.48 7.79
N GLU A 121 -5.21 -4.27 6.56
CA GLU A 121 -3.85 -3.84 6.26
C GLU A 121 -3.88 -2.43 5.64
N LEU A 122 -3.26 -1.46 6.32
CA LEU A 122 -3.33 -0.05 5.95
C LEU A 122 -1.94 0.53 5.68
N TYR A 123 -1.92 1.44 4.71
CA TYR A 123 -0.76 2.23 4.35
C TYR A 123 -1.08 3.69 4.67
N ILE A 124 -0.27 4.30 5.53
CA ILE A 124 -0.57 5.60 6.12
C ILE A 124 0.67 6.49 6.06
N VAL A 125 0.49 7.76 5.72
CA VAL A 125 1.55 8.80 5.78
C VAL A 125 1.17 9.89 6.77
N LYS A 126 2.15 10.71 7.16
CA LYS A 126 1.92 11.97 7.87
C LYS A 126 2.18 13.14 6.92
N GLU A 127 1.25 14.07 6.80
CA GLU A 127 1.43 15.31 6.05
C GLU A 127 2.08 16.42 6.88
N THR A 128 2.64 17.45 6.24
CA THR A 128 3.26 18.62 6.89
C THR A 128 2.33 19.44 7.78
N ASN A 129 1.02 19.26 7.65
CA ASN A 129 0.01 19.81 8.56
C ASN A 129 -0.22 18.96 9.82
N SER A 130 0.66 17.97 10.08
CA SER A 130 0.62 17.01 11.17
C SER A 130 -0.55 16.02 11.14
N LYS A 131 -1.25 15.86 10.00
CA LYS A 131 -2.34 14.88 9.87
C LYS A 131 -1.83 13.54 9.37
N TRP A 132 -2.31 12.47 9.99
CA TRP A 132 -2.14 11.10 9.53
C TRP A 132 -3.24 10.75 8.53
N ILE A 133 -2.85 10.27 7.34
CA ILE A 133 -3.77 10.00 6.24
C ILE A 133 -3.50 8.61 5.66
N HIS A 134 -4.54 7.79 5.63
CA HIS A 134 -4.51 6.52 4.90
C HIS A 134 -4.52 6.81 3.40
N TRP A 135 -3.68 6.12 2.64
CA TRP A 135 -3.62 6.28 1.19
C TRP A 135 -3.89 4.98 0.43
N PHE A 136 -3.85 3.84 1.13
CA PHE A 136 -4.25 2.55 0.60
C PHE A 136 -4.70 1.59 1.71
N GLN A 137 -5.74 0.82 1.42
CA GLN A 137 -6.18 -0.32 2.21
C GLN A 137 -5.99 -1.58 1.36
N TYR A 138 -5.35 -2.58 1.95
CA TYR A 138 -5.12 -3.87 1.33
C TYR A 138 -5.96 -4.93 2.08
N HIS A 139 -6.96 -5.46 1.37
CA HIS A 139 -8.08 -6.28 1.87
C HIS A 139 -9.06 -5.58 2.80
#